data_AF-A0A0M2JXX9-F1
#
_entry.id   AF-A0A0M2JXX9-F1
#
_cell.length_a   1.000
_cell.length_b   1.000
_cell.length_c   1.000
_cell.angle_alpha   90.00
_cell.angle_beta   90.00
_cell.angle_gamma   90.00
#
_symmetry.space_group_name_H-M   'P 1'
#
loop_
_entity.id
_entity.type
_entity.pdbx_description
1 polymer ?
#
loop_
_entity_poly.entity_id
_entity_poly.type
_entity_poly.pdbx_seq_one_letter_code
_entity_poly.pdbx_strand_id
1 'polypeptide(L)'
;MTTITHTADVQPPPGAEADLWLHDGYREVYNTVGVVVTSDDFMRCPMVTVIADQYRDGHLERIAVEVDDAGHEPLTPSQAIELAQYITEAADVATEWAVTR
;
A
#
# COMPACT_ATOMS: atom_id res chain seq x y z
N MET A 1 -18.04 30.52 -20.81
CA MET A 1 -18.55 29.19 -20.45
C MET A 1 -17.43 28.22 -20.73
N THR A 2 -16.68 27.85 -19.70
CA THR A 2 -15.48 27.01 -19.84
C THR A 2 -15.91 25.58 -19.56
N THR A 3 -15.92 24.75 -20.60
CA THR A 3 -16.17 23.31 -20.46
C THR A 3 -15.01 22.72 -19.68
N ILE A 4 -15.22 22.36 -18.42
CA ILE A 4 -14.27 21.56 -17.66
C ILE A 4 -14.39 20.15 -18.21
N THR A 5 -13.42 19.74 -19.02
CA THR A 5 -13.27 18.35 -19.43
C THR A 5 -12.96 17.55 -18.17
N HIS A 6 -13.94 16.82 -17.66
CA HIS A 6 -13.75 15.90 -16.54
C HIS A 6 -12.92 14.73 -17.07
N THR A 7 -11.59 14.80 -16.92
CA THR A 7 -10.75 13.63 -17.14
C THR A 7 -11.26 12.56 -16.17
N ALA A 8 -11.64 11.39 -16.67
CA ALA A 8 -12.03 10.29 -15.78
C ALA A 8 -10.85 9.99 -14.87
N ASP A 9 -11.06 10.03 -13.55
CA ASP A 9 -10.01 9.65 -12.61
C ASP A 9 -9.61 8.20 -12.91
N VAL A 10 -8.32 7.98 -13.10
CA VAL A 10 -7.79 6.64 -13.31
C VAL A 10 -8.07 5.81 -12.07
N GLN A 11 -8.51 4.57 -12.27
CA GLN A 11 -8.78 3.65 -11.17
C GLN A 11 -7.46 3.22 -10.52
N PRO A 12 -7.43 3.05 -9.19
CA PRO A 12 -6.27 2.46 -8.53
C PRO A 12 -6.10 1.00 -8.98
N PRO A 13 -4.90 0.41 -8.80
CA PRO A 13 -4.69 -1.00 -9.08
C PRO A 13 -5.63 -1.88 -8.24
N PRO A 14 -5.92 -3.12 -8.68
CA PRO A 14 -6.82 -4.01 -7.96
C PRO A 14 -6.42 -4.19 -6.49
N GLY A 15 -7.40 -4.07 -5.60
CA GLY A 15 -7.20 -4.21 -4.16
C GLY A 15 -6.59 -2.98 -3.47
N ALA A 16 -6.17 -1.96 -4.22
CA ALA A 16 -5.62 -0.74 -3.65
C ALA A 16 -6.71 0.27 -3.30
N GLU A 17 -6.52 0.92 -2.16
CA GLU A 17 -7.11 2.20 -1.84
C GLU A 17 -6.26 3.33 -2.43
N ALA A 18 -6.82 4.52 -2.49
CA ALA A 18 -6.18 5.66 -3.13
C ALA A 18 -6.40 6.93 -2.32
N ASP A 19 -5.31 7.66 -2.12
CA ASP A 19 -5.33 8.97 -1.51
C ASP A 19 -5.82 10.06 -2.48
N LEU A 20 -5.87 11.28 -1.96
CA LEU A 20 -6.12 12.47 -2.76
C LEU A 20 -4.93 12.75 -3.68
N TRP A 21 -5.25 13.26 -4.88
CA TRP A 21 -4.23 13.74 -5.80
C TRP A 21 -3.45 14.92 -5.23
N LEU A 22 -2.13 14.78 -5.26
CA LEU A 22 -1.18 15.81 -4.90
C LEU A 22 -0.99 16.79 -6.07
N HIS A 23 -0.44 17.97 -5.75
CA HIS A 23 -0.29 19.09 -6.69
C HIS A 23 0.60 18.73 -7.90
N ASP A 24 1.59 17.88 -7.68
CA ASP A 24 2.56 17.38 -8.65
C ASP A 24 1.98 16.32 -9.60
N GLY A 25 0.73 15.91 -9.40
CA GLY A 25 0.00 15.09 -10.36
C GLY A 25 0.13 13.58 -10.15
N TYR A 26 0.60 13.14 -8.98
CA TYR A 26 0.43 11.77 -8.51
C TYR A 26 -0.46 11.72 -7.28
N ARG A 27 -0.87 10.51 -6.89
CA ARG A 27 -1.45 10.18 -5.59
C ARG A 27 -0.76 8.94 -5.06
N GLU A 28 -0.77 8.76 -3.76
CA GLU A 28 -0.40 7.47 -3.19
C GLU A 28 -1.57 6.49 -3.36
N VAL A 29 -1.25 5.25 -3.72
CA VAL A 29 -2.17 4.11 -3.65
C VAL A 29 -1.55 3.08 -2.73
N TYR A 30 -2.38 2.45 -1.91
CA TYR A 30 -1.90 1.54 -0.88
C TYR A 30 -2.82 0.33 -0.73
N ASN A 31 -2.25 -0.80 -0.34
CA ASN A 31 -2.97 -2.01 0.01
C ASN A 31 -2.37 -2.61 1.29
N THR A 32 -3.16 -2.58 2.36
CA THR A 32 -2.77 -3.20 3.64
C THR A 32 -2.99 -4.71 3.52
N VAL A 33 -1.90 -5.46 3.52
CA VAL A 33 -1.93 -6.92 3.35
C VAL A 33 -2.28 -7.61 4.66
N GLY A 34 -1.72 -7.13 5.77
CA GLY A 34 -1.98 -7.75 7.07
C GLY A 34 -1.42 -6.96 8.24
N VAL A 35 -1.92 -7.30 9.43
CA VAL A 35 -1.49 -6.73 10.71
C VAL A 35 -1.20 -7.88 11.66
N VAL A 36 0.01 -7.91 12.23
CA VAL A 36 0.40 -8.89 13.24
C VAL A 36 0.04 -8.33 14.61
N VAL A 37 -0.95 -8.93 15.27
CA VAL A 37 -1.45 -8.42 16.56
C VAL A 37 -0.44 -8.73 17.67
N THR A 38 0.31 -7.70 18.08
CA THR A 38 1.29 -7.76 19.18
C THR A 38 0.86 -6.97 20.41
N SER A 39 -0.15 -6.09 20.26
CA SER A 39 -0.66 -5.20 21.29
C SER A 39 -2.17 -5.02 21.17
N ASP A 40 -2.81 -4.55 22.24
CA ASP A 40 -4.21 -4.09 22.20
C ASP A 40 -4.36 -2.75 21.46
N ASP A 41 -3.25 -2.01 21.29
CA ASP A 41 -3.19 -0.82 20.45
C ASP A 41 -2.74 -1.19 19.04
N PHE A 42 -3.70 -1.25 18.11
CA PHE A 42 -3.45 -1.60 16.71
C PHE A 42 -2.44 -0.68 16.02
N MET A 43 -2.30 0.57 16.47
CA MET A 43 -1.31 1.50 15.91
C MET A 43 0.13 1.09 16.24
N ARG A 44 0.31 0.17 17.19
CA ARG A 44 1.61 -0.37 17.63
C ARG A 44 1.86 -1.78 17.12
N CYS A 45 0.93 -2.34 16.35
CA CYS A 45 1.07 -3.66 15.74
C CYS A 45 1.81 -3.52 14.39
N PRO A 46 2.78 -4.39 14.09
CA PRO A 46 3.40 -4.43 12.77
C PRO A 46 2.34 -4.59 11.66
N MET A 47 2.29 -3.63 10.75
CA MET A 47 1.39 -3.62 9.60
C MET A 47 2.22 -3.70 8.32
N VAL A 48 1.83 -4.61 7.41
CA VAL A 48 2.50 -4.76 6.12
C VAL A 48 1.62 -4.16 5.04
N THR A 49 2.17 -3.19 4.32
CA THR A 49 1.45 -2.41 3.32
C THR A 49 2.26 -2.37 2.02
N VAL A 50 1.59 -2.53 0.89
CA VAL A 50 2.17 -2.20 -0.42
C VAL A 50 1.74 -0.79 -0.79
N ILE A 51 2.69 0.07 -1.11
CA ILE A 51 2.42 1.45 -1.54
C ILE A 51 3.01 1.71 -2.92
N ALA A 52 2.44 2.67 -3.66
CA ALA A 52 2.98 3.16 -4.92
C ALA A 52 2.48 4.58 -5.23
N ASP A 53 3.25 5.31 -6.03
CA ASP A 53 2.81 6.57 -6.61
C ASP A 53 2.04 6.28 -7.91
N GLN A 54 0.76 6.62 -7.96
CA GLN A 54 -0.05 6.54 -9.18
C GLN A 54 -0.20 7.90 -9.84
N TYR A 55 0.12 7.97 -11.12
CA TYR A 55 -0.01 9.18 -11.93
C TYR A 55 -1.31 9.20 -12.75
N ARG A 56 -1.62 10.37 -13.30
CA ARG A 56 -2.90 10.65 -14.00
C ARG A 56 -3.16 9.86 -15.27
N ASP A 57 -2.14 9.25 -15.85
CA ASP A 57 -2.23 8.32 -16.99
C ASP A 57 -2.36 6.85 -16.53
N GLY A 58 -2.32 6.60 -15.23
CA GLY A 58 -2.43 5.28 -14.60
C GLY A 58 -1.11 4.59 -14.30
N HIS A 59 0.02 5.13 -14.75
CA HIS A 59 1.31 4.50 -14.47
C HIS A 59 1.63 4.54 -12.97
N LEU A 60 2.30 3.49 -12.51
CA LEU A 60 2.76 3.35 -11.13
C LEU A 60 4.28 3.51 -11.07
N GLU A 61 4.75 4.28 -10.08
CA GLU A 61 6.16 4.37 -9.71
C GLU A 61 6.34 4.11 -8.21
N ARG A 62 7.61 3.97 -7.80
CA ARG A 62 8.01 3.86 -6.38
C ARG A 62 7.25 2.78 -5.60
N ILE A 63 6.92 1.67 -6.26
CA ILE A 63 6.27 0.52 -5.62
C ILE A 63 7.18 0.00 -4.50
N ALA A 64 6.68 -0.03 -3.28
CA ALA A 64 7.40 -0.47 -2.10
C ALA A 64 6.52 -1.36 -1.20
N VAL A 65 7.16 -2.29 -0.50
CA VAL A 65 6.57 -3.01 0.62
C VAL A 65 7.09 -2.35 1.89
N GLU A 66 6.20 -1.75 2.66
CA GLU A 66 6.50 -1.12 3.93
C GLU A 66 6.00 -1.99 5.09
N VAL A 67 6.79 -2.00 6.17
CA VAL A 67 6.41 -2.63 7.43
C VAL A 67 6.42 -1.54 8.48
N ASP A 68 5.23 -1.06 8.81
CA ASP A 68 5.03 -0.06 9.85
C ASP A 68 4.99 -0.76 11.21
N ASP A 69 6.03 -0.58 12.01
CA ASP A 69 6.09 -1.03 13.40
C ASP A 69 6.30 0.16 14.33
N ALA A 70 5.22 0.62 14.97
CA ALA A 70 5.31 1.64 16.02
C ALA A 70 5.60 1.03 17.40
N GLY A 71 5.73 -0.30 17.48
CA GLY A 71 6.11 -1.06 18.67
C GLY A 71 7.60 -1.38 18.72
N HIS A 72 8.08 -1.76 19.90
CA HIS A 72 9.41 -2.37 20.09
C HIS A 72 9.28 -3.72 20.79
N GLU A 73 8.07 -4.28 20.81
CA GLU A 73 7.82 -5.54 21.49
C GLU A 73 8.39 -6.69 20.66
N PRO A 74 9.21 -7.58 21.25
CA PRO A 74 9.72 -8.73 20.54
C PRO A 74 8.58 -9.61 20.04
N LEU A 75 8.65 -10.03 18.78
CA LEU A 75 7.70 -10.98 18.22
C LEU A 75 7.91 -12.37 18.81
N THR A 76 6.82 -13.06 19.11
CA THR A 76 6.85 -14.51 19.32
C THR A 76 7.21 -15.22 18.00
N PRO A 77 7.70 -16.47 18.04
CA PRO A 77 8.01 -17.21 16.81
C PRO A 77 6.83 -17.34 15.85
N SER A 78 5.59 -17.50 16.35
CA SER A 78 4.40 -17.57 15.50
C SER A 78 4.08 -16.22 14.84
N GLN A 79 4.19 -15.11 15.58
CA GLN A 79 4.01 -13.76 15.03
C GLN A 79 5.09 -13.41 14.01
N ALA A 80 6.33 -13.87 14.20
CA ALA A 80 7.40 -13.70 13.23
C ALA A 80 7.14 -14.47 11.93
N ILE A 81 6.58 -15.68 12.02
CA ILE A 81 6.16 -16.47 10.84
C ILE A 81 5.00 -15.78 10.13
N GLU A 82 4.00 -15.31 10.88
CA GLU A 82 2.86 -14.56 10.34
C GLU A 82 3.31 -13.29 9.61
N LEU A 83 4.22 -12.51 10.21
CA LEU A 83 4.82 -11.34 9.56
C LEU A 83 5.52 -11.71 8.25
N ALA A 84 6.29 -12.81 8.23
CA ALA A 84 6.98 -13.26 7.03
C ALA A 84 5.99 -13.69 5.91
N GLN A 85 4.84 -14.25 6.28
CA GLN A 85 3.77 -14.59 5.34
C GLN A 85 3.19 -13.32 4.71
N TYR A 86 2.84 -12.31 5.51
CA TYR A 86 2.33 -11.04 4.99
C TYR A 86 3.36 -10.31 4.11
N ILE A 87 4.65 -10.34 4.44
CA ILE A 87 5.70 -9.78 3.59
C ILE A 87 5.78 -10.50 2.24
N THR A 88 5.61 -11.84 2.24
CA THR A 88 5.62 -12.63 1.00
C THR A 88 4.40 -12.29 0.14
N GLU A 89 3.21 -12.23 0.73
CA GLU A 89 1.97 -11.83 0.05
C GLU A 89 2.05 -10.40 -0.50
N ALA A 90 2.65 -9.47 0.27
CA ALA A 90 2.89 -8.10 -0.18
C ALA A 90 3.87 -8.03 -1.36
N ALA A 91 4.89 -8.89 -1.39
CA ALA A 91 5.79 -8.98 -2.55
C ALA A 91 5.07 -9.48 -3.81
N ASP A 92 4.12 -10.40 -3.67
CA ASP A 92 3.28 -10.85 -4.79
C ASP A 92 2.41 -9.70 -5.32
N VAL A 93 1.73 -8.96 -4.44
CA VAL A 93 0.93 -7.77 -4.81
C VAL A 93 1.81 -6.70 -5.50
N ALA A 94 2.99 -6.41 -4.95
CA ALA A 94 3.93 -5.47 -5.56
C ALA A 94 4.39 -5.94 -6.96
N THR A 95 4.55 -7.24 -7.16
CA THR A 95 4.88 -7.83 -8.46
C THR A 95 3.74 -7.63 -9.46
N GLU A 96 2.50 -7.84 -9.03
CA GLU A 96 1.31 -7.59 -9.86
C GLU A 96 1.18 -6.11 -10.26
N TRP A 97 1.46 -5.20 -9.33
CA TRP A 97 1.45 -3.76 -9.63
C TRP A 97 2.55 -3.38 -10.61
N ALA A 98 3.74 -3.97 -10.49
CA ALA A 98 4.86 -3.69 -11.37
C ALA A 98 4.63 -4.12 -12.83
N VAL A 99 3.76 -5.11 -13.08
CA VAL A 99 3.42 -5.59 -14.43
C VAL A 99 2.23 -4.87 -15.06
N THR A 100 1.45 -4.10 -14.30
CA THR A 100 0.22 -3.41 -14.75
C THR A 100 0.51 -2.10 -15.54
N ARG A 101 1.56 -2.09 -16.37
CA ARG A 101 1.96 -0.93 -17.17
C ARG A 101 1.01 -0.60 -18.31
#